data_AF-A0ABD2NMC5-F1
#
_entry.id   AF-A0ABD2NMC5-F1
#
_cell.length_a   1.000
_cell.length_b   1.000
_cell.length_c   1.000
_cell.angle_alpha   90.00
_cell.angle_beta   90.00
_cell.angle_gamma   90.00
#
_symmetry.space_group_name_H-M   'P 1'
#
loop_
_entity.id
_entity.type
_entity.pdbx_description
1 polymer ?
#
loop_
_entity_poly.entity_id
_entity_poly.type
_entity_poly.pdbx_seq_one_letter_code
_entity_poly.pdbx_strand_id
1 'polypeptide(L)'
;MSGFSFPLLKPFNCPRPTCICSIQSLSGRPQRVKMPVYCRICTKMVNSKDIKITCHSCNNLMHAACVNLSASDVQYLEESKEKFTCTSCQGSSRLLRSNSTSSNASNHSNSQPSTLDTNSALASIMETMTKFDTIAEDIASIKKSQKSLAEQVKNCNSNSGRHGGSMTNQDTITNEMQMLKSKLKTMDERIGSAGVDVSNLSRGS
;
A
#
# COMPACT_ATOMS: atom_id res chain seq x y z
N MET A 1 -40.70 25.79 29.07
CA MET A 1 -40.57 26.26 27.67
C MET A 1 -39.99 27.66 27.73
N SER A 2 -38.69 27.79 27.49
CA SER A 2 -37.96 29.06 27.54
C SER A 2 -37.15 29.16 26.25
N GLY A 3 -37.65 30.00 25.34
CA GLY A 3 -37.04 30.25 24.05
C GLY A 3 -35.80 31.12 24.20
N PHE A 4 -34.66 30.60 23.74
CA PHE A 4 -33.47 31.40 23.48
C PHE A 4 -33.48 31.80 22.00
N SER A 5 -33.85 33.05 21.74
CA SER A 5 -33.70 33.69 20.44
C SER A 5 -32.23 34.04 20.22
N PHE A 6 -31.57 33.35 19.29
CA PHE A 6 -30.27 33.76 18.78
C PHE A 6 -30.44 34.85 17.72
N PRO A 7 -29.63 35.92 17.73
CA PRO A 7 -29.66 36.90 16.66
C PRO A 7 -29.06 36.30 15.38
N LEU A 8 -29.83 36.36 14.29
CA LEU A 8 -29.35 36.08 12.93
C LEU A 8 -28.21 37.03 12.57
N LEU A 9 -26.98 36.52 12.54
CA LEU A 9 -25.86 37.19 11.90
C LEU A 9 -25.99 37.01 10.38
N LYS A 10 -26.13 38.14 9.67
CA LYS A 10 -26.13 38.20 8.21
C LYS A 10 -24.78 37.74 7.65
N PRO A 11 -24.74 37.09 6.48
CA PRO A 11 -23.50 36.72 5.83
C PRO A 11 -22.79 37.98 5.30
N PHE A 12 -21.60 38.28 5.84
CA PHE A 12 -20.69 39.24 5.25
C PHE A 12 -20.07 38.63 4.00
N ASN A 13 -20.60 39.03 2.86
CA ASN A 13 -20.05 38.73 1.55
C ASN A 13 -18.94 39.75 1.26
N CYS A 14 -17.67 39.36 1.43
CA CYS A 14 -16.53 40.24 1.18
C CYS A 14 -15.76 39.72 -0.05
N PRO A 15 -15.87 40.36 -1.22
CA PRO A 15 -15.11 39.97 -2.40
C PRO A 15 -13.79 40.74 -2.42
N ARG A 16 -12.68 40.01 -2.21
CA ARG A 16 -11.24 40.38 -2.40
C ARG A 16 -10.42 40.72 -1.14
N PRO A 17 -9.09 40.44 -1.20
CA PRO A 17 -8.37 39.90 -0.06
C PRO A 17 -7.26 40.85 0.43
N THR A 18 -7.57 41.82 1.29
CA THR A 18 -6.54 42.54 2.08
C THR A 18 -7.11 43.24 3.34
N CYS A 19 -8.25 42.80 3.87
CA CYS A 19 -8.73 43.32 5.15
C CYS A 19 -8.05 42.57 6.31
N ILE A 20 -7.03 43.20 6.88
CA ILE A 20 -6.48 42.86 8.20
C ILE A 20 -7.51 43.33 9.23
N CYS A 21 -8.43 42.44 9.62
CA CYS A 21 -9.29 42.69 10.76
C CYS A 21 -8.43 42.58 12.04
N SER A 22 -8.12 43.74 12.63
CA SER A 22 -7.61 43.85 14.00
C SER A 22 -8.61 43.28 14.98
N ILE A 23 -8.44 41.99 15.30
CA ILE A 23 -9.14 41.32 16.39
C ILE A 23 -8.50 41.79 17.70
N GLN A 24 -9.26 42.52 18.51
CA GLN A 24 -8.84 42.92 19.85
C GLN A 24 -8.57 41.69 20.72
N SER A 25 -7.42 41.75 21.39
CA SER A 25 -6.87 40.78 22.33
C SER A 25 -7.90 40.23 23.32
N LEU A 26 -8.25 38.95 23.14
CA LEU A 26 -8.53 38.06 24.25
C LEU A 26 -7.23 37.31 24.55
N SER A 27 -6.74 37.41 25.78
CA SER A 27 -5.50 36.84 26.32
C SER A 27 -5.49 35.31 26.42
N GLY A 28 -6.12 34.61 25.47
CA GLY A 28 -5.99 33.18 25.28
C GLY A 28 -4.87 32.90 24.28
N ARG A 29 -3.91 32.04 24.62
CA ARG A 29 -2.94 31.52 23.64
C ARG A 29 -3.75 30.96 22.45
N PRO A 30 -3.44 31.35 21.20
CA PRO A 30 -4.16 30.83 20.05
C PRO A 30 -4.03 29.30 20.05
N GLN A 31 -5.13 28.61 20.38
CA GLN A 31 -5.20 27.17 20.22
C GLN A 31 -5.15 26.92 18.71
N ARG A 32 -4.06 26.29 18.25
CA ARG A 32 -3.96 25.81 16.88
C ARG A 32 -4.98 24.70 16.70
N VAL A 33 -6.17 25.06 16.22
CA VAL A 33 -7.16 24.09 15.74
C VAL A 33 -6.52 23.33 14.58
N LYS A 34 -6.18 22.06 14.84
CA LYS A 34 -5.58 21.17 13.85
C LYS A 34 -6.67 20.80 12.86
N MET A 35 -6.62 21.36 11.66
CA MET A 35 -7.57 21.04 10.60
C MET A 35 -7.53 19.54 10.28
N PRO A 36 -8.69 18.88 10.11
CA PRO A 36 -8.74 17.49 9.72
C PRO A 36 -8.12 17.31 8.33
N VAL A 37 -7.26 16.31 8.19
CA VAL A 37 -6.62 15.97 6.91
C VAL A 37 -7.32 14.73 6.36
N TYR A 38 -7.68 14.76 5.08
CA TYR A 38 -8.40 13.68 4.41
C TYR A 38 -7.49 13.00 3.38
N CYS A 39 -7.61 11.68 3.29
CA CYS A 39 -6.89 10.87 2.31
C CYS A 39 -7.43 11.19 0.92
N ARG A 40 -6.54 11.51 -0.02
CA ARG A 40 -6.96 11.90 -1.37
C ARG A 40 -7.54 10.75 -2.21
N ILE A 41 -7.29 9.49 -1.85
CA ILE A 41 -7.83 8.32 -2.57
C ILE A 41 -9.21 7.96 -2.06
N CYS A 42 -9.33 7.68 -0.76
CA CYS A 42 -10.57 7.15 -0.19
C CYS A 42 -11.48 8.23 0.43
N THR A 43 -11.03 9.49 0.47
CA THR A 43 -11.72 10.66 1.07
C THR A 43 -12.00 10.53 2.57
N LYS A 44 -11.53 9.47 3.22
CA LYS A 44 -11.65 9.28 4.67
C LYS A 44 -10.60 10.10 5.40
N MET A 45 -10.93 10.52 6.62
CA MET A 45 -10.02 11.25 7.48
C MET A 45 -8.78 10.40 7.81
N VAL A 46 -7.59 10.99 7.76
CA VAL A 46 -6.34 10.33 8.13
C VAL A 46 -6.07 10.59 9.61
N ASN A 47 -6.19 9.55 10.42
CA ASN A 47 -5.96 9.66 11.86
C ASN A 47 -4.47 9.59 12.19
N SER A 48 -4.10 10.09 13.37
CA SER A 48 -2.73 10.01 13.87
C SER A 48 -2.23 8.58 14.07
N LYS A 49 -3.14 7.61 14.25
CA LYS A 49 -2.85 6.18 14.45
C LYS A 49 -2.66 5.42 13.13
N ASP A 50 -3.10 5.99 12.02
CA ASP A 50 -3.02 5.31 10.72
C ASP A 50 -1.59 5.43 10.16
N ILE A 51 -1.14 4.39 9.47
CA ILE A 51 0.09 4.45 8.67
C ILE A 51 -0.20 5.33 7.46
N LYS A 52 0.52 6.44 7.37
CA LYS A 52 0.29 7.50 6.38
C LYS A 52 1.57 7.79 5.63
N ILE A 53 1.41 8.25 4.40
CA ILE A 53 2.51 8.66 3.55
C ILE A 53 2.14 9.95 2.81
N THR A 54 3.15 10.77 2.52
CA THR A 54 2.97 12.02 1.78
C THR A 54 3.62 11.89 0.41
N CYS A 55 2.87 12.17 -0.65
CA CYS A 55 3.44 12.20 -1.99
C CYS A 55 4.39 13.41 -2.13
N HIS A 56 5.62 13.18 -2.58
CA HIS A 56 6.62 14.24 -2.76
C HIS A 56 6.21 15.30 -3.78
N SER A 57 5.55 14.91 -4.88
CA SER A 57 5.19 15.84 -5.95
C SER A 57 3.98 16.72 -5.63
N CYS A 58 2.92 16.15 -5.05
CA CYS A 58 1.66 16.88 -4.83
C CYS A 58 1.36 17.21 -3.36
N ASN A 59 2.24 16.81 -2.43
CA ASN A 59 2.13 17.01 -0.98
C ASN A 59 0.81 16.55 -0.34
N ASN A 60 0.07 15.66 -1.02
CA ASN A 60 -1.15 15.10 -0.46
C ASN A 60 -0.82 13.96 0.50
N LEU A 61 -1.50 13.95 1.63
CA LEU A 61 -1.45 12.88 2.62
C LEU A 61 -2.39 11.74 2.21
N MET A 62 -1.92 10.52 2.33
CA MET A 62 -2.63 9.31 1.89
C MET A 62 -2.43 8.22 2.93
N HIS A 63 -3.42 7.34 3.09
CA HIS A 63 -3.22 6.09 3.82
C HIS A 63 -2.27 5.20 3.03
N ALA A 64 -1.29 4.58 3.69
CA ALA A 64 -0.35 3.65 3.04
C ALA A 64 -1.09 2.50 2.34
N ALA A 65 -2.11 1.94 3.00
CA ALA A 65 -2.96 0.90 2.43
C ALA A 65 -3.70 1.35 1.14
N CYS A 66 -4.09 2.64 1.03
CA CYS A 66 -4.75 3.14 -0.18
C CYS A 66 -3.82 3.23 -1.39
N VAL A 67 -2.51 3.21 -1.17
CA VAL A 67 -1.48 3.20 -2.23
C VAL A 67 -0.74 1.86 -2.28
N ASN A 68 -1.31 0.80 -1.69
CA ASN A 68 -0.74 -0.55 -1.64
C ASN A 68 0.66 -0.63 -1.02
N LEU A 69 0.95 0.22 -0.02
CA LEU A 69 2.17 0.14 0.77
C LEU A 69 1.90 -0.50 2.12
N SER A 70 2.76 -1.44 2.49
CA SER A 70 2.79 -2.05 3.82
C SER A 70 3.50 -1.14 4.83
N ALA A 71 3.40 -1.47 6.12
CA ALA A 71 4.14 -0.79 7.18
C ALA A 71 5.67 -0.84 6.93
N SER A 72 6.16 -2.00 6.50
CA SER A 72 7.57 -2.23 6.21
C SER A 72 8.06 -1.39 5.03
N ASP A 73 7.23 -1.20 4.00
CA ASP A 73 7.60 -0.34 2.86
C ASP A 73 7.72 1.12 3.28
N VAL A 74 6.80 1.60 4.11
CA VAL A 74 6.85 2.98 4.63
C VAL A 74 8.08 3.18 5.50
N GLN A 75 8.39 2.23 6.37
CA GLN A 75 9.59 2.25 7.18
C GLN A 75 10.86 2.26 6.32
N TYR A 76 10.93 1.41 5.30
CA TYR A 76 12.04 1.39 4.35
C TYR A 76 12.22 2.74 3.65
N LEU A 77 11.14 3.38 3.19
CA LEU A 77 11.19 4.70 2.55
C LEU A 77 11.70 5.79 3.51
N GLU A 78 11.31 5.73 4.79
CA GLU A 78 11.80 6.65 5.81
C GLU A 78 13.30 6.44 6.12
N GLU A 79 13.74 5.18 6.26
CA GLU A 79 15.13 4.81 6.56
C GLU A 79 16.08 5.11 5.38
N SER A 80 15.66 4.76 4.16
CA SER A 80 16.42 5.01 2.93
C SER A 80 16.42 6.48 2.49
N LYS A 81 15.55 7.31 3.08
CA LYS A 81 15.28 8.70 2.66
C LYS A 81 14.78 8.81 1.22
N GLU A 82 14.19 7.73 0.69
CA GLU A 82 13.56 7.75 -0.62
C GLU A 82 12.23 8.50 -0.60
N LYS A 83 11.90 9.10 -1.74
CA LYS A 83 10.71 9.95 -1.90
C LYS A 83 9.59 9.16 -2.55
N PHE A 84 8.51 8.94 -1.81
CA PHE A 84 7.30 8.37 -2.38
C PHE A 84 6.61 9.33 -3.35
N THR A 85 6.19 8.81 -4.50
CA THR A 85 5.38 9.54 -5.48
C THR A 85 4.12 8.74 -5.78
N CYS A 86 2.94 9.36 -5.65
CA CYS A 86 1.69 8.66 -5.92
C CYS A 86 1.52 8.36 -7.41
N THR A 87 0.70 7.36 -7.73
CA THR A 87 0.44 6.91 -9.11
C THR A 87 0.00 8.05 -10.05
N SER A 88 -0.85 8.95 -9.56
CA SER A 88 -1.28 10.14 -10.32
C SER A 88 -0.12 11.08 -10.67
N CYS A 89 0.88 11.21 -9.80
CA CYS A 89 2.06 12.02 -10.06
C CYS A 89 3.12 11.27 -10.86
N GLN A 90 3.19 9.94 -10.72
CA GLN A 90 4.12 9.09 -11.45
C GLN A 90 3.86 9.12 -12.96
N GLY A 91 2.58 9.14 -13.37
CA GLY A 91 2.17 9.29 -14.76
C GLY A 91 2.63 10.62 -15.39
N SER A 92 2.48 11.73 -14.65
CA SER A 92 2.90 13.05 -15.12
C SER A 92 4.42 13.17 -15.29
N SER A 93 5.19 12.51 -14.43
CA SER A 93 6.66 12.48 -14.54
C SER A 93 7.16 11.70 -15.75
N ARG A 94 6.40 10.68 -16.23
CA ARG A 94 6.75 9.98 -17.48
C ARG A 94 6.57 10.89 -18.70
N LEU A 95 5.50 11.66 -18.75
CA LEU A 95 5.23 12.57 -19.87
C LEU A 95 6.27 13.71 -19.97
N LEU A 96 6.75 14.20 -18.82
CA LEU A 96 7.80 15.22 -18.80
C LEU A 96 9.16 14.71 -19.29
N ARG A 97 9.51 13.44 -19.07
CA ARG A 97 10.76 12.88 -19.63
C ARG A 97 10.71 12.68 -21.13
N SER A 98 9.54 12.43 -21.70
CA SER A 98 9.37 12.26 -23.15
C SER A 98 9.40 13.57 -23.94
N ASN A 99 9.30 14.73 -23.27
CA ASN A 99 9.22 16.03 -23.92
C ASN A 99 10.45 16.93 -23.69
N SER A 100 11.45 16.48 -22.93
CA SER A 100 12.66 17.27 -22.62
C SER A 100 13.74 17.24 -23.71
N THR A 101 13.51 16.58 -24.85
CA THR A 101 14.48 16.54 -25.97
C THR A 101 14.20 17.56 -27.07
N SER A 102 13.27 18.51 -26.87
CA SER A 102 13.07 19.59 -27.83
C SER A 102 12.64 20.87 -27.13
N SER A 103 13.60 21.74 -26.82
CA SER A 103 13.50 23.19 -27.07
C SER A 103 14.77 23.88 -26.59
N ASN A 104 15.45 24.50 -27.56
CA ASN A 104 16.65 25.30 -27.47
C ASN A 104 16.61 26.38 -26.38
N ALA A 105 17.67 26.46 -25.60
CA ALA A 105 18.21 27.73 -25.15
C ALA A 105 19.63 27.84 -25.72
N SER A 106 19.73 28.60 -26.80
CA SER A 106 20.95 29.03 -27.47
C SER A 106 21.92 29.70 -26.49
N ASN A 107 23.16 29.23 -26.45
CA ASN A 107 24.36 30.10 -26.47
C ASN A 107 25.63 29.27 -26.72
N HIS A 108 26.22 29.54 -27.88
CA HIS A 108 27.66 29.56 -28.17
C HIS A 108 28.57 28.53 -27.48
N SER A 109 28.99 27.50 -28.23
CA SER A 109 30.39 27.03 -28.29
C SER A 109 30.54 26.10 -29.49
N ASN A 110 31.55 26.39 -30.29
CA ASN A 110 31.92 25.69 -31.50
C ASN A 110 32.57 24.35 -31.11
N SER A 111 31.81 23.25 -31.15
CA SER A 111 32.36 21.89 -31.01
C SER A 111 31.75 20.99 -32.07
N GLN A 112 32.58 20.76 -33.10
CA GLN A 112 32.66 19.61 -33.97
C GLN A 112 31.68 18.46 -33.63
N PRO A 113 30.79 18.06 -34.55
CA PRO A 113 29.88 16.94 -34.31
C PRO A 113 30.70 15.66 -34.24
N SER A 114 30.89 15.14 -33.02
CA SER A 114 31.38 13.79 -32.83
C SER A 114 30.32 12.86 -33.43
N THR A 115 30.76 12.07 -34.40
CA THR A 115 30.06 10.91 -34.95
C THR A 115 29.82 9.91 -33.83
N LEU A 116 28.76 10.17 -33.04
CA LEU A 116 28.39 9.42 -31.85
C LEU A 116 27.66 8.16 -32.31
N ASP A 117 28.46 7.15 -32.62
CA ASP A 117 28.25 5.72 -32.36
C ASP A 117 26.86 5.16 -32.69
N THR A 118 26.41 5.35 -33.94
CA THR A 118 25.21 4.71 -34.50
C THR A 118 25.23 3.18 -34.35
N ASN A 119 26.42 2.58 -34.26
CA ASN A 119 26.62 1.15 -34.06
C ASN A 119 26.25 0.69 -32.64
N SER A 120 26.51 1.52 -31.62
CA SER A 120 26.11 1.25 -30.23
C SER A 120 24.59 1.30 -30.06
N ALA A 121 23.94 2.27 -30.71
CA ALA A 121 22.48 2.36 -30.75
C ALA A 121 21.84 1.15 -31.45
N LEU A 122 22.41 0.70 -32.58
CA LEU A 122 21.97 -0.50 -33.29
C LEU A 122 22.12 -1.78 -32.46
N ALA A 123 23.25 -1.95 -31.76
CA ALA A 123 23.46 -3.09 -30.86
C ALA A 123 22.43 -3.13 -29.73
N SER A 124 22.11 -1.97 -29.15
CA SER A 124 21.10 -1.86 -28.09
C SER A 124 19.69 -2.19 -28.60
N ILE A 125 19.35 -1.78 -29.82
CA ILE A 125 18.07 -2.16 -30.46
C ILE A 125 18.00 -3.68 -30.67
N MET A 126 19.06 -4.29 -31.21
CA MET A 126 19.09 -5.75 -31.42
C MET A 126 18.95 -6.52 -30.10
N GLU A 127 19.59 -6.05 -29.02
CA GLU A 127 19.44 -6.63 -27.69
C GLU A 127 18.01 -6.50 -27.14
N THR A 128 17.31 -5.39 -27.43
CA THR A 128 15.90 -5.28 -27.06
C THR A 128 15.00 -6.22 -27.85
N MET A 129 15.30 -6.46 -29.12
CA MET A 129 14.52 -7.39 -29.96
C MET A 129 14.64 -8.84 -29.46
N THR A 130 15.83 -9.30 -29.06
CA THR A 130 15.99 -10.64 -28.50
C THR A 130 15.24 -10.81 -27.18
N LYS A 131 15.18 -9.76 -26.34
CA LYS A 131 14.35 -9.76 -25.14
C LYS A 131 12.85 -9.89 -25.47
N PHE A 132 12.38 -9.26 -26.55
CA PHE A 132 10.99 -9.44 -27.00
C PHE A 132 10.69 -10.87 -27.46
N ASP A 133 11.64 -11.53 -28.14
CA ASP A 133 11.48 -12.94 -28.52
C ASP A 133 11.38 -13.86 -27.30
N THR A 134 12.21 -13.64 -26.28
CA THR A 134 12.12 -14.41 -25.02
C THR A 134 10.80 -14.20 -24.29
N ILE A 135 10.26 -12.97 -24.30
CA ILE A 135 8.94 -12.68 -23.72
C ILE A 135 7.83 -13.41 -24.48
N ALA A 136 7.94 -13.52 -25.81
CA ALA A 136 6.95 -14.24 -26.62
C ALA A 136 6.93 -15.74 -26.28
N GLU A 137 8.09 -16.35 -26.04
CA GLU A 137 8.21 -17.74 -25.58
C GLU A 137 7.61 -17.94 -24.18
N ASP A 138 7.87 -17.03 -23.25
CA ASP A 138 7.30 -17.07 -21.89
C ASP A 138 5.77 -16.98 -21.93
N ILE A 139 5.21 -16.10 -22.76
CA ILE A 139 3.75 -15.98 -22.94
C ILE A 139 3.17 -17.31 -23.47
N ALA A 140 3.84 -17.96 -24.42
CA ALA A 140 3.41 -19.26 -24.93
C ALA A 140 3.45 -20.35 -23.85
N SER A 141 4.49 -20.36 -23.02
CA SER A 141 4.65 -21.28 -21.88
C SER A 141 3.55 -21.09 -20.83
N ILE A 142 3.25 -19.85 -20.45
CA ILE A 142 2.17 -19.50 -19.51
C ILE A 142 0.80 -19.94 -20.08
N LYS A 143 0.56 -19.73 -21.37
CA LYS A 143 -0.69 -20.17 -22.01
C LYS A 143 -0.84 -21.70 -21.98
N LYS A 144 0.26 -22.44 -22.08
CA LYS A 144 0.26 -23.91 -21.97
C LYS A 144 -0.02 -24.37 -20.53
N SER A 145 0.57 -23.74 -19.52
CA SER A 145 0.32 -24.07 -18.12
C SER A 145 -1.12 -23.76 -17.70
N GLN A 146 -1.70 -22.66 -18.18
CA GLN A 146 -3.12 -22.33 -17.95
C GLN A 146 -4.07 -23.39 -18.51
N LYS A 147 -3.81 -23.92 -19.70
CA LYS A 147 -4.61 -25.02 -20.28
C LYS A 147 -4.52 -26.29 -19.44
N SER A 148 -3.32 -26.66 -19.01
CA SER A 148 -3.11 -27.81 -18.12
C SER A 148 -3.85 -27.65 -16.78
N LEU A 149 -3.79 -26.46 -16.18
CA LEU A 149 -4.51 -26.17 -14.94
C LEU A 149 -6.03 -26.26 -15.11
N ALA A 150 -6.57 -25.72 -16.21
CA ALA A 150 -8.00 -25.82 -16.52
C ALA A 150 -8.45 -27.29 -16.67
N GLU A 151 -7.62 -28.13 -17.27
CA GLU A 151 -7.88 -29.56 -17.41
C GLU A 151 -7.83 -30.29 -16.05
N GLN A 152 -6.85 -29.96 -15.20
CA GLN A 152 -6.78 -30.49 -13.84
C GLN A 152 -8.00 -30.08 -12.99
N VAL A 153 -8.43 -28.83 -13.07
CA VAL A 153 -9.64 -28.35 -12.37
C VAL A 153 -10.87 -29.10 -12.85
N LYS A 154 -11.02 -29.31 -14.17
CA LYS A 154 -12.12 -30.11 -14.73
C LYS A 154 -12.10 -31.56 -14.24
N ASN A 155 -10.93 -32.16 -14.11
CA ASN A 155 -10.75 -33.50 -13.56
C ASN A 155 -11.12 -33.57 -12.06
N CYS A 156 -10.68 -32.60 -11.26
CA CYS A 156 -11.03 -32.49 -9.84
C CYS A 156 -12.54 -32.34 -9.62
N ASN A 157 -13.21 -31.54 -10.44
CA ASN A 157 -14.67 -31.38 -10.38
C ASN A 157 -15.41 -32.66 -10.77
N SER A 158 -14.91 -33.39 -11.78
CA SER A 158 -15.49 -34.66 -12.21
C SER A 158 -15.32 -35.76 -11.15
N ASN A 159 -14.20 -35.74 -10.41
CA ASN A 159 -13.95 -36.67 -9.31
C ASN A 159 -14.72 -36.32 -8.03
N SER A 160 -14.98 -35.03 -7.74
CA SER A 160 -15.86 -34.63 -6.62
C SER A 160 -17.28 -35.18 -6.78
N GLY A 161 -17.81 -35.30 -8.00
CA GLY A 161 -19.11 -35.92 -8.27
C GLY A 161 -19.17 -37.42 -7.97
N ARG A 162 -18.03 -38.11 -7.87
CA ARG A 162 -17.95 -39.55 -7.55
C ARG A 162 -17.66 -39.84 -6.08
N HIS A 163 -17.49 -38.82 -5.24
CA HIS A 163 -17.33 -38.95 -3.79
C HIS A 163 -18.48 -38.30 -2.99
N GLY A 164 -19.63 -38.08 -3.64
CA GLY A 164 -20.90 -37.73 -2.99
C GLY A 164 -21.58 -38.89 -2.26
N GLY A 165 -20.81 -39.77 -1.63
CA GLY A 165 -21.30 -40.98 -0.95
C GLY A 165 -20.54 -41.34 0.33
N SER A 166 -19.81 -40.41 0.95
CA SER A 166 -19.15 -40.65 2.25
C SER A 166 -19.29 -39.44 3.18
N MET A 167 -20.52 -39.22 3.64
CA MET A 167 -20.84 -38.40 4.82
C MET A 167 -20.47 -39.13 6.13
N THR A 168 -19.27 -39.70 6.23
CA THR A 168 -18.81 -40.37 7.46
C THR A 168 -17.47 -39.83 7.96
N ASN A 169 -16.66 -39.21 7.11
CA ASN A 169 -15.32 -38.79 7.50
C ASN A 169 -15.29 -37.39 8.12
N GLN A 170 -16.18 -36.47 7.72
CA GLN A 170 -16.25 -35.13 8.31
C GLN A 170 -16.69 -35.19 9.79
N ASP A 171 -17.67 -36.03 10.12
CA ASP A 171 -18.12 -36.22 11.51
C ASP A 171 -17.08 -36.96 12.33
N THR A 172 -16.37 -37.92 11.74
CA THR A 172 -15.26 -38.62 12.41
C THR A 172 -14.12 -37.66 12.73
N ILE A 173 -13.71 -36.82 11.79
CA ILE A 173 -12.66 -35.80 12.00
C ILE A 173 -13.11 -34.76 13.04
N THR A 174 -14.38 -34.36 13.02
CA THR A 174 -14.93 -33.40 13.99
C THR A 174 -14.94 -33.99 15.41
N ASN A 175 -15.33 -35.27 15.55
CA ASN A 175 -15.31 -36.00 16.82
C ASN A 175 -13.88 -36.21 17.35
N GLU A 176 -12.92 -36.56 16.49
CA GLU A 176 -11.52 -36.70 16.88
C GLU A 176 -10.90 -35.37 17.32
N MET A 177 -11.19 -34.27 16.62
CA MET A 177 -10.78 -32.92 17.05
C MET A 177 -11.35 -32.56 18.42
N GLN A 178 -12.62 -32.89 18.70
CA GLN A 178 -13.25 -32.62 19.98
C GLN A 178 -12.64 -33.45 21.12
N MET A 179 -12.29 -34.71 20.84
CA MET A 179 -11.60 -35.57 21.80
C MET A 179 -10.19 -35.06 22.13
N LEU A 180 -9.42 -34.65 21.13
CA LEU A 180 -8.08 -34.08 21.32
C LEU A 180 -8.10 -32.79 22.13
N LYS A 181 -9.09 -31.93 21.87
CA LYS A 181 -9.29 -30.68 22.63
C LYS A 181 -9.58 -30.93 24.11
N SER A 182 -10.38 -31.95 24.41
CA SER A 182 -10.66 -32.37 25.79
C SER A 182 -9.40 -32.91 26.49
N LYS A 183 -8.60 -33.74 25.80
CA LYS A 183 -7.34 -34.27 26.34
C LYS A 183 -6.31 -33.17 26.64
N LEU A 184 -6.16 -32.19 25.75
CA LEU A 184 -5.27 -31.05 25.97
C LEU A 184 -5.67 -30.26 27.22
N LYS A 185 -6.98 -30.03 27.41
CA LYS A 185 -7.50 -29.35 28.60
C LYS A 185 -7.18 -30.11 29.89
N THR A 186 -7.37 -31.43 29.89
CA THR A 186 -7.02 -32.27 31.06
C THR A 186 -5.51 -32.28 31.35
N MET A 187 -4.66 -32.24 30.32
CA MET A 187 -3.21 -32.13 30.54
C MET A 187 -2.82 -30.77 31.11
N ASP A 188 -3.43 -29.68 30.65
CA ASP A 188 -3.19 -28.33 31.14
C ASP A 188 -3.59 -28.20 32.63
N GLU A 189 -4.77 -28.73 32.99
CA GLU A 189 -5.22 -28.83 34.38
C GLU A 189 -4.26 -29.67 35.24
N ARG A 190 -3.72 -30.77 34.70
CA ARG A 190 -2.72 -31.58 35.39
C ARG A 190 -1.40 -30.85 35.59
N ILE A 191 -0.91 -30.12 34.59
CA ILE A 191 0.32 -29.31 34.70
C ILE A 191 0.13 -28.19 35.73
N GLY A 192 -1.02 -27.51 35.70
CA GLY A 192 -1.36 -26.49 36.69
C GLY A 192 -1.46 -27.03 38.12
N SER A 193 -2.02 -28.24 38.29
CA SER A 193 -2.11 -28.89 39.60
C SER A 193 -0.80 -29.52 40.08
N ALA A 194 0.12 -29.86 39.18
CA ALA A 194 1.40 -30.49 39.49
C ALA A 194 2.47 -29.52 40.01
N GLY A 195 2.17 -28.21 40.07
CA GLY A 195 2.93 -27.25 40.87
C GLY A 195 4.44 -27.32 40.69
N VAL A 196 4.93 -27.41 39.44
CA VAL A 196 6.37 -27.30 39.20
C VAL A 196 6.73 -25.81 39.32
N ASP A 197 7.12 -25.42 40.53
CA ASP A 197 7.76 -24.13 40.79
C ASP A 197 9.12 -24.10 40.08
N VAL A 198 9.10 -23.71 38.78
CA VAL A 198 10.30 -23.50 37.95
C VAL A 198 11.17 -22.36 38.50
N SER A 199 10.67 -21.60 39.48
CA SER A 199 11.35 -20.48 40.15
C SER A 199 12.61 -20.88 40.95
N ASN A 200 12.89 -22.17 41.18
CA ASN A 200 14.02 -22.61 42.01
C ASN A 200 15.28 -23.09 41.26
N LEU A 201 15.32 -23.04 39.93
CA LEU A 201 16.44 -23.58 39.14
C LEU A 201 17.54 -22.56 38.73
N SER A 202 17.49 -21.30 39.18
CA SER A 202 18.50 -20.27 38.85
C SER A 202 19.46 -19.91 40.00
N ARG A 203 19.61 -20.76 41.03
CA ARG A 203 20.60 -20.56 42.11
C ARG A 203 21.45 -21.81 42.28
N GLY A 204 22.47 -21.97 41.43
CA GLY A 204 23.51 -22.96 41.66
C GLY A 204 24.25 -23.35 40.40
N SER A 205 25.27 -22.55 40.06
CA SER A 205 26.64 -22.96 39.68
C SER A 205 27.35 -21.80 38.99
#